data_AF-A0A158BXU3-F1
#
_entry.id   AF-A0A158BXU3-F1
#
_cell.length_a   1.000
_cell.length_b   1.000
_cell.length_c   1.000
_cell.angle_alpha   90.00
_cell.angle_beta   90.00
_cell.angle_gamma   90.00
#
_symmetry.space_group_name_H-M   'P 1'
#
loop_
_entity.id
_entity.type
_entity.pdbx_description
1 polymer ?
#
loop_
_entity_poly.entity_id
_entity_poly.type
_entity_poly.pdbx_seq_one_letter_code
_entity_poly.pdbx_strand_id
1 'polypeptide(L)'
;MPDIDELKGARADLLCFLVATVAASYALTQEWRVDHVVESGRIWLKRNLVTVQWLERIRIGQLALKIARRDLKGAGITVRQSDVQALFTGDMGLNHASTVVQKMMRLCRDATGTAT
;
A
#
# COMPACT_ATOMS: atom_id res chain seq x y z
N MET A 1 2.32 -21.94 1.76
CA MET A 1 2.37 -20.54 1.28
C MET A 1 3.76 -20.05 1.61
N PRO A 2 4.56 -19.57 0.64
CA PRO A 2 5.89 -19.05 0.89
C PRO A 2 5.84 -17.81 1.79
N ASP A 3 6.94 -17.55 2.50
CA ASP A 3 7.11 -16.28 3.20
C ASP A 3 7.25 -15.14 2.18
N ILE A 4 6.79 -13.94 2.53
CA ILE A 4 6.88 -12.76 1.66
C ILE A 4 8.32 -12.45 1.24
N ASP A 5 9.30 -12.79 2.07
CA ASP A 5 10.72 -12.54 1.83
C ASP A 5 11.29 -13.40 0.70
N GLU A 6 10.63 -14.51 0.37
CA GLU A 6 10.99 -15.37 -0.75
C GLU A 6 10.59 -14.76 -2.11
N LEU A 7 9.68 -13.78 -2.11
CA LEU A 7 9.19 -13.13 -3.32
C LEU A 7 9.78 -11.73 -3.49
N LYS A 8 10.66 -11.58 -4.49
CA LYS A 8 11.32 -10.30 -4.79
C LYS A 8 10.30 -9.18 -5.02
N GLY A 9 10.39 -8.13 -4.21
CA GLY A 9 9.53 -6.94 -4.31
C GLY A 9 8.15 -7.07 -3.67
N ALA A 10 7.76 -8.23 -3.16
CA ALA A 10 6.44 -8.46 -2.57
C ALA A 10 6.17 -7.57 -1.35
N ARG A 11 7.19 -7.29 -0.52
CA ARG A 11 7.06 -6.34 0.60
C ARG A 11 6.74 -4.92 0.15
N ALA A 12 7.45 -4.43 -0.87
CA ALA A 12 7.20 -3.10 -1.42
C ALA A 12 5.81 -3.02 -2.07
N ASP A 13 5.39 -4.10 -2.72
CA ASP A 13 4.06 -4.19 -3.32
C ASP A 13 2.94 -4.17 -2.28
N LEU A 14 3.04 -5.01 -1.24
CA LEU A 14 2.13 -5.00 -0.10
C LEU A 14 2.08 -3.63 0.56
N LEU A 15 3.24 -3.01 0.82
CA LEU A 15 3.29 -1.68 1.41
C LEU A 15 2.60 -0.64 0.52
N CYS A 16 2.87 -0.66 -0.79
CA CYS A 16 2.25 0.25 -1.74
C CYS A 16 0.73 0.06 -1.83
N PHE A 17 0.26 -1.19 -1.78
CA PHE A 17 -1.16 -1.50 -1.75
C PHE A 17 -1.82 -0.91 -0.51
N LEU A 18 -1.20 -1.08 0.67
CA LEU A 18 -1.70 -0.49 1.91
C LEU A 18 -1.66 1.03 1.91
N VAL A 19 -0.62 1.66 1.36
CA VAL A 19 -0.54 3.12 1.21
C VAL A 19 -1.66 3.64 0.32
N ALA A 20 -1.91 2.99 -0.81
CA ALA A 20 -3.01 3.33 -1.71
C ALA A 20 -4.36 3.16 -1.01
N THR A 21 -4.58 2.09 -0.25
CA THR A 21 -5.78 1.88 0.57
C THR A 21 -5.97 2.98 1.59
N VAL A 22 -4.94 3.34 2.36
CA VAL A 22 -5.04 4.41 3.38
C VAL A 22 -5.41 5.73 2.70
N ALA A 23 -4.73 6.08 1.61
CA ALA A 23 -4.97 7.33 0.90
C ALA A 23 -6.37 7.37 0.28
N ALA A 24 -6.81 6.28 -0.34
CA ALA A 24 -8.15 6.15 -0.90
C ALA A 24 -9.24 6.22 0.17
N SER A 25 -9.06 5.49 1.27
CA SER A 25 -9.98 5.51 2.41
C SER A 25 -10.11 6.92 2.97
N TYR A 26 -8.99 7.61 3.18
CA TYR A 26 -9.01 8.98 3.68
C TYR A 26 -9.67 9.94 2.68
N ALA A 27 -9.38 9.83 1.39
CA ALA A 27 -10.02 10.65 0.37
C ALA A 27 -11.55 10.47 0.33
N LEU A 28 -12.05 9.26 0.59
CA LEU A 28 -13.48 8.95 0.60
C LEU A 28 -14.20 9.29 1.91
N THR A 29 -13.54 9.10 3.05
CA THR A 29 -14.18 9.15 4.38
C THR A 29 -13.73 10.33 5.24
N GLN A 30 -12.62 10.97 4.88
CA GLN A 30 -11.89 11.94 5.71
C GLN A 30 -11.40 11.36 7.05
N GLU A 31 -11.33 10.04 7.17
CA GLU A 31 -10.90 9.33 8.38
C GLU A 31 -9.67 8.45 8.10
N TRP A 32 -8.77 8.37 9.08
CA TRP A 32 -7.61 7.49 9.01
C TRP A 32 -7.93 6.11 9.58
N ARG A 33 -8.55 5.26 8.77
CA ARG A 33 -9.13 3.97 9.15
C ARG A 33 -8.09 2.85 9.21
N VAL A 34 -7.66 2.51 10.43
CA VAL A 34 -6.70 1.41 10.69
C VAL A 34 -7.33 0.05 10.35
N ASP A 35 -8.63 -0.10 10.57
CA ASP A 35 -9.40 -1.29 10.22
C ASP A 35 -9.31 -1.63 8.73
N HIS A 36 -9.38 -0.63 7.85
CA HIS A 36 -9.22 -0.83 6.41
C HIS A 36 -7.81 -1.30 6.03
N VAL A 37 -6.78 -0.86 6.75
CA VAL A 37 -5.38 -1.30 6.53
C VAL A 37 -5.22 -2.77 6.89
N VAL A 38 -5.73 -3.15 8.06
CA VAL A 38 -5.64 -4.54 8.56
C VAL A 38 -6.35 -5.49 7.60
N GLU A 39 -7.58 -5.14 7.20
CA GLU A 39 -8.35 -6.00 6.30
C GLU A 39 -7.76 -6.06 4.89
N SER A 40 -7.34 -4.93 4.34
CA SER A 40 -6.66 -4.89 3.03
C SER A 40 -5.37 -5.71 3.04
N GLY A 41 -4.62 -5.68 4.15
CA GLY A 41 -3.43 -6.50 4.30
C GLY A 41 -3.74 -8.00 4.27
N ARG A 42 -4.82 -8.43 4.91
CA ARG A 42 -5.26 -9.84 4.85
C ARG A 42 -5.69 -10.23 3.44
N ILE A 43 -6.46 -9.38 2.76
CA ILE A 43 -6.91 -9.60 1.37
C ILE A 43 -5.71 -9.76 0.45
N TRP A 44 -4.72 -8.85 0.51
CA TRP A 44 -3.54 -8.89 -0.34
C TRP A 44 -2.72 -10.17 -0.10
N LEU A 45 -2.48 -10.55 1.17
CA LEU A 45 -1.73 -11.76 1.50
C LEU A 45 -2.43 -13.04 1.00
N LYS A 46 -3.75 -13.11 1.18
CA LYS A 46 -4.58 -14.23 0.70
C LYS A 46 -4.55 -14.32 -0.83
N ARG A 47 -4.68 -13.18 -1.52
CA ARG A 47 -4.66 -13.10 -2.99
C ARG A 47 -3.33 -13.54 -3.58
N ASN A 48 -2.21 -13.14 -2.95
CA ASN A 48 -0.87 -13.45 -3.43
C ASN A 48 -0.33 -14.79 -2.89
N LEU A 49 -1.13 -15.55 -2.13
CA LEU A 49 -0.78 -16.85 -1.58
C LEU A 49 0.51 -16.83 -0.73
N VAL A 50 0.78 -15.72 -0.03
CA VAL A 50 1.96 -15.52 0.81
C VAL A 50 1.62 -15.32 2.28
N THR A 51 2.58 -15.65 3.14
CA THR A 51 2.50 -15.41 4.57
C THR A 51 3.48 -14.35 5.03
N VAL A 52 3.09 -13.65 6.09
CA VAL A 52 3.92 -12.68 6.81
C VAL A 52 3.72 -12.90 8.31
N GLN A 53 4.80 -12.83 9.08
CA GLN A 53 4.76 -12.89 10.55
C GLN A 53 3.83 -11.81 11.12
N TRP A 54 3.10 -12.13 12.20
CA TRP A 54 2.09 -11.22 12.73
C TRP A 54 2.63 -9.83 13.07
N LEU A 55 3.79 -9.75 13.73
CA LEU A 55 4.43 -8.48 14.08
C LEU A 55 4.82 -7.64 12.85
N GLU A 56 5.27 -8.31 11.78
CA GLU A 56 5.61 -7.66 10.52
C GLU A 56 4.38 -7.06 9.83
N ARG A 57 3.21 -7.69 9.96
CA ARG A 57 1.93 -7.12 9.49
C ARG A 57 1.58 -5.83 10.21
N ILE A 58 1.89 -5.72 11.50
CA ILE A 58 1.68 -4.48 12.27
C ILE A 58 2.65 -3.40 11.80
N ARG A 59 3.94 -3.75 11.67
CA ARG A 59 4.99 -2.82 11.23
C ARG A 59 4.69 -2.24 9.84
N ILE A 60 4.31 -3.08 8.88
CA ILE A 60 3.98 -2.63 7.52
C ILE A 60 2.72 -1.76 7.49
N GLY A 61 1.71 -2.06 8.32
CA GLY A 61 0.50 -1.23 8.44
C GLY A 61 0.78 0.15 9.05
N GLN A 62 1.62 0.21 10.09
CA GLN A 62 2.08 1.47 10.69
C GLN A 62 2.88 2.31 9.69
N LEU A 63 3.77 1.66 8.93
CA LEU A 63 4.56 2.30 7.89
C LEU A 63 3.66 2.85 6.76
N ALA A 64 2.66 2.09 6.33
CA ALA A 64 1.69 2.54 5.33
C ALA A 64 0.95 3.81 5.77
N LEU A 65 0.46 3.84 7.02
CA LEU A 65 -0.18 5.02 7.60
C LEU A 65 0.76 6.23 7.64
N LYS A 66 2.01 6.03 8.05
CA LYS A 66 3.03 7.09 8.08
C LYS A 66 3.28 7.67 6.68
N ILE A 67 3.50 6.81 5.69
CA ILE A 67 3.76 7.23 4.32
C ILE A 67 2.56 7.99 3.76
N ALA A 68 1.35 7.44 3.90
CA ALA A 68 0.14 8.06 3.38
C ALA A 68 -0.16 9.44 4.00
N ARG A 69 0.04 9.58 5.32
CA ARG A 69 -0.25 10.84 6.03
C ARG A 69 0.76 11.94 5.77
N ARG A 70 2.03 11.59 5.58
CA ARG A 70 3.14 12.55 5.61
C ARG A 70 3.96 12.54 4.34
N ASP A 71 4.45 11.37 3.96
CA ASP A 71 5.49 11.25 2.94
C ASP A 71 4.91 11.44 1.53
N LEU A 72 3.64 11.06 1.28
CA LEU A 72 2.94 11.37 0.03
C LEU A 72 2.89 12.89 -0.23
N LYS A 73 2.49 13.67 0.78
CA LYS A 73 2.43 15.14 0.67
C LYS A 73 3.83 15.72 0.41
N GLY A 74 4.85 15.22 1.12
CA GLY A 74 6.24 15.62 0.90
C GLY A 74 6.75 15.32 -0.51
N ALA A 75 6.24 14.26 -1.14
CA ALA A 75 6.55 13.88 -2.51
C ALA A 75 5.66 14.56 -3.57
N GLY A 76 4.80 15.52 -3.18
CA GLY A 76 3.86 16.19 -4.08
C GLY A 76 2.74 15.28 -4.61
N ILE A 77 2.43 14.19 -3.90
CA ILE A 77 1.35 13.27 -4.23
C ILE A 77 0.13 13.64 -3.38
N THR A 78 -0.95 14.04 -4.05
CA THR A 78 -2.26 14.28 -3.43
C THR A 78 -3.26 13.32 -4.05
N VAL A 79 -3.91 12.50 -3.22
CA VAL A 79 -4.98 11.59 -3.67
C VAL A 79 -6.32 12.26 -3.40
N ARG A 80 -7.03 12.58 -4.48
CA ARG A 80 -8.40 13.11 -4.42
C ARG A 80 -9.39 11.97 -4.58
N GLN A 81 -10.65 12.24 -4.22
CA GLN A 81 -11.73 11.27 -4.40
C GLN A 81 -11.87 10.80 -5.87
N SER A 82 -11.65 11.69 -6.84
CA SER A 82 -11.66 11.38 -8.27
C SER A 82 -10.57 10.38 -8.69
N ASP A 83 -9.48 10.30 -7.93
CA ASP A 83 -8.31 9.51 -8.28
C ASP A 83 -8.43 8.06 -7.78
N VAL A 84 -9.35 7.80 -6.84
CA VAL A 84 -9.44 6.53 -6.12
C VAL A 84 -9.63 5.34 -7.06
N GLN A 85 -10.54 5.45 -8.04
CA GLN A 85 -10.75 4.38 -9.01
C GLN A 85 -9.51 4.10 -9.85
N ALA A 86 -8.69 5.11 -10.13
CA ALA A 86 -7.48 4.95 -10.93
C ALA A 86 -6.33 4.30 -10.17
N LEU A 87 -6.40 4.20 -8.83
CA LEU A 87 -5.37 3.54 -8.02
C LEU A 87 -5.46 2.01 -8.08
N PHE A 88 -6.65 1.47 -8.39
CA PHE A 88 -6.91 0.04 -8.36
C PHE A 88 -7.38 -0.48 -9.72
N THR A 89 -7.12 -1.75 -10.00
CA THR A 89 -7.71 -2.44 -11.15
C THR A 89 -9.13 -2.92 -10.83
N GLY A 90 -9.89 -3.37 -11.84
CA GLY A 90 -11.21 -3.97 -11.62
C GLY A 90 -11.18 -5.19 -10.69
N ASP A 91 -10.03 -5.87 -10.60
CA ASP A 91 -9.84 -6.98 -9.68
C ASP A 91 -9.38 -6.54 -8.28
N MET A 92 -9.42 -5.23 -7.97
CA MET A 92 -9.00 -4.66 -6.68
C MET A 92 -7.50 -4.86 -6.36
N GLY A 93 -6.65 -5.03 -7.38
CA GLY A 93 -5.19 -4.96 -7.26
C GLY A 93 -4.67 -3.54 -7.51
N LEU A 94 -3.39 -3.28 -7.28
CA LEU A 94 -2.78 -1.98 -7.66
C LEU A 94 -2.82 -1.79 -9.18
N ASN A 95 -3.22 -0.60 -9.63
CA ASN A 95 -3.07 -0.21 -11.01
C ASN A 95 -1.65 0.32 -11.27
N HIS A 96 -0.72 -0.55 -11.64
CA HIS A 96 0.68 -0.17 -11.92
C HIS A 96 0.86 0.76 -13.14
N ALA A 97 -0.16 0.90 -13.99
CA ALA A 97 -0.14 1.89 -15.09
C ALA A 97 -0.41 3.32 -14.59
N SER A 98 -0.95 3.50 -13.38
CA SER A 98 -1.19 4.81 -12.78
C SER A 98 0.12 5.47 -12.34
N THR A 99 0.36 6.69 -12.82
CA THR A 99 1.54 7.49 -12.42
C THR A 99 1.56 7.79 -10.93
N VAL A 100 0.39 7.91 -10.29
CA VAL A 100 0.27 8.07 -8.84
C VAL A 100 0.76 6.82 -8.12
N VAL A 101 0.31 5.64 -8.56
CA VAL A 101 0.75 4.35 -8.00
C VAL A 101 2.24 4.13 -8.23
N GLN A 102 2.78 4.50 -9.39
CA GLN A 102 4.22 4.41 -9.65
C GLN A 102 5.05 5.28 -8.69
N LYS A 103 4.58 6.50 -8.39
CA LYS A 103 5.23 7.37 -7.41
C LYS A 103 5.12 6.81 -5.99
N MET A 104 3.94 6.29 -5.60
CA MET A 104 3.76 5.60 -4.31
C MET A 104 4.70 4.39 -4.20
N MET A 105 4.81 3.58 -5.26
CA MET A 105 5.67 2.41 -5.31
C MET A 105 7.13 2.76 -5.09
N ARG A 106 7.60 3.88 -5.66
CA ARG A 106 8.97 4.37 -5.42
C ARG A 106 9.21 4.64 -3.94
N LEU A 107 8.32 5.38 -3.28
CA LEU A 107 8.41 5.64 -1.84
C LEU A 107 8.39 4.34 -1.01
N CYS A 108 7.57 3.37 -1.43
CA CYS A 108 7.45 2.10 -0.73
C CYS A 108 8.72 1.25 -0.89
N ARG A 109 9.31 1.22 -2.08
CA ARG A 109 10.59 0.54 -2.34
C ARG A 109 11.73 1.12 -1.51
N ASP A 110 11.81 2.45 -1.43
CA ASP A 110 12.81 3.14 -0.62
C ASP A 110 12.62 2.79 0.87
N ALA A 111 11.36 2.77 1.33
CA ALA A 111 11.03 2.46 2.73
C ALA A 111 11.26 0.99 3.11
N THR A 112 11.21 0.06 2.15
CA THR A 112 11.50 -1.38 2.38
C THR A 112 12.95 -1.76 2.11
N GLY A 113 13.83 -0.80 1.77
CA GLY A 113 15.23 -1.08 1.46
C GLY A 113 15.44 -1.80 0.12
N THR A 114 14.47 -1.75 -0.78
CA THR A 114 14.52 -2.35 -2.13
C THR A 114 14.68 -1.27 -3.20
N ALA A 115 15.58 -0.31 -2.97
CA ALA A 115 15.97 0.69 -3.95
C ALA A 115 16.81 0.02 -5.04
N THR A 116 16.19 -0.24 -6.19
CA THR A 116 16.87 -0.51 -7.48
C THR A 116 16.33 0.44 -8.51
#